data_AF-A0A7W7B4E9-F1
#
_entry.id   AF-A0A7W7B4E9-F1
#
_cell.length_a   1.000
_cell.length_b   1.000
_cell.length_c   1.000
_cell.angle_alpha   90.00
_cell.angle_beta   90.00
_cell.angle_gamma   90.00
#
_symmetry.space_group_name_H-M   'P 1'
#
loop_
_entity.id
_entity.type
_entity.pdbx_description
1 polymer ?
#
loop_
_entity_poly.entity_id
_entity_poly.type
_entity_poly.pdbx_seq_one_letter_code
_entity_poly.pdbx_strand_id
1 'polypeptide(L)' 'MAIFEDEPGVRLTVKEVAARVYPGKEITRGDTNNIGRVLRQLAPIIGLACCRVRTPDHFGWHHQWGRK' A
#
# COMPACT_ATOMS: atom_id res chain seq x y z
N MET A 1 -8.28 -3.94 7.68
CA MET A 1 -7.67 -2.60 7.44
C MET A 1 -8.70 -1.90 6.60
N ALA A 2 -9.51 -1.04 7.21
CA ALA A 2 -10.78 -0.55 6.65
C ALA A 2 -10.67 -0.12 5.17
N ILE A 3 -9.55 0.49 4.78
CA ILE A 3 -9.23 0.94 3.42
C ILE A 3 -9.50 -0.12 2.32
N PHE A 4 -9.11 -1.38 2.50
CA PHE A 4 -9.31 -2.44 1.49
C PHE A 4 -10.65 -3.18 1.65
N GLU A 5 -11.37 -2.91 2.74
CA GLU A 5 -12.71 -3.44 3.01
C GLU A 5 -13.77 -2.51 2.42
N ASP A 6 -13.55 -1.19 2.52
CA ASP A 6 -14.40 -0.15 1.94
C ASP A 6 -14.28 -0.08 0.41
N GLU A 7 -13.09 -0.37 -0.15
CA GLU A 7 -12.83 -0.31 -1.59
C GLU A 7 -12.15 -1.60 -2.09
N PRO A 8 -12.88 -2.72 -2.27
CA PRO A 8 -12.27 -4.02 -2.55
C PRO A 8 -11.50 -4.10 -3.88
N GLY A 9 -11.81 -3.21 -4.84
CA GLY A 9 -11.11 -3.13 -6.13
C GLY A 9 -9.87 -2.23 -6.13
N VAL A 10 -9.58 -1.53 -5.03
CA VAL A 10 -8.50 -0.55 -5.00
C VAL A 10 -7.13 -1.23 -4.95
N ARG A 11 -6.18 -0.68 -5.71
CA ARG A 11 -4.77 -1.03 -5.62
C ARG A 11 -3.98 0.22 -5.24
N LEU A 12 -3.26 0.14 -4.13
CA LEU A 12 -2.58 1.28 -3.53
C LEU A 12 -1.11 0.98 -3.30
N THR A 13 -0.26 1.95 -3.57
CA THR A 13 1.11 1.96 -3.12
C THR A 13 1.18 2.14 -1.60
N VAL A 14 2.30 1.74 -1.01
CA VAL A 14 2.57 1.94 0.42
C VAL A 14 2.46 3.42 0.82
N LYS A 15 2.83 4.34 -0.07
CA LYS A 15 2.75 5.78 0.17
C LYS A 15 1.30 6.25 0.23
N GLU A 16 0.43 5.74 -0.65
CA GLU A 16 -1.00 6.06 -0.62
C GLU A 16 -1.70 5.46 0.59
N VAL A 17 -1.34 4.24 0.98
CA VAL A 17 -1.81 3.66 2.25
C VAL A 17 -1.36 4.53 3.43
N ALA A 18 -0.11 4.98 3.45
CA ALA A 18 0.39 5.88 4.49
C ALA A 18 -0.35 7.22 4.55
N ALA A 19 -0.68 7.80 3.39
CA ALA A 19 -1.44 9.05 3.31
C ALA A 19 -2.85 8.92 3.88
N ARG A 20 -3.48 7.75 3.70
CA ARG A 20 -4.82 7.45 4.25
C ARG A 20 -4.79 7.14 5.74
N VAL A 21 -3.73 6.49 6.22
CA VAL A 21 -3.55 6.18 7.65
C VAL A 21 -3.18 7.42 8.46
N TYR A 22 -2.40 8.33 7.89
CA TYR A 22 -1.93 9.57 8.54
C TYR A 22 -2.40 10.82 7.76
N PRO A 23 -3.71 11.13 7.73
CA PRO A 23 -4.20 12.27 6.98
C PRO A 23 -3.63 13.58 7.53
N GLY A 24 -3.10 14.43 6.63
CA GLY A 24 -2.54 15.74 6.98
C GLY A 24 -1.15 15.72 7.64
N LYS A 25 -0.54 14.54 7.82
CA LYS A 25 0.83 14.42 8.33
C LYS A 25 1.83 14.31 7.18
N GLU A 26 3.00 14.92 7.33
CA GLU A 26 4.12 14.65 6.43
C GLU A 26 4.54 13.18 6.53
N ILE A 27 4.47 12.46 5.41
CA ILE A 27 4.81 11.04 5.35
C ILE A 27 6.32 10.92 5.18
N THR A 28 6.98 10.39 6.21
CA THR A 28 8.42 10.14 6.14
C THR A 28 8.71 8.78 5.51
N ARG A 29 9.99 8.56 5.13
CA ARG A 29 10.45 7.23 4.70
C ARG A 29 10.25 6.17 5.79
N GLY A 30 10.39 6.55 7.07
CA GLY A 30 10.14 5.66 8.21
C GLY A 30 8.70 5.14 8.26
N ASP A 31 7.72 6.02 8.03
CA ASP A 31 6.30 5.66 8.02
C ASP A 31 5.99 4.67 6.89
N THR A 32 6.51 4.93 5.68
CA THR A 32 6.32 3.99 4.55
C THR A 32 6.99 2.64 4.80
N ASN A 33 8.17 2.60 5.41
CA ASN A 33 8.83 1.33 5.74
C ASN A 33 8.01 0.52 6.77
N ASN A 34 7.51 1.19 7.81
CA ASN A 34 6.67 0.57 8.83
C ASN A 34 5.37 0.02 8.22
N ILE A 35 4.66 0.81 7.42
CA ILE A 35 3.44 0.35 6.75
C ILE A 35 3.74 -0.79 5.78
N GLY A 36 4.83 -0.70 5.02
CA GLY A 36 5.25 -1.78 4.11
C GLY A 36 5.59 -3.09 4.83
N ARG A 37 6.05 -3.04 6.09
CA ARG A 37 6.25 -4.22 6.95
C ARG A 37 4.92 -4.75 7.48
N VAL A 38 4.05 -3.88 7.97
CA VAL A 38 2.72 -4.25 8.49
C VAL A 38 1.86 -4.89 7.39
N LEU A 39 1.83 -4.31 6.19
CA LEU A 39 1.10 -4.86 5.05
C LEU A 39 1.57 -6.27 4.70
N ARG A 40 2.89 -6.54 4.72
CA ARG A 40 3.44 -7.87 4.49
C ARG A 40 2.99 -8.89 5.55
N GLN A 41 2.93 -8.48 6.81
CA GLN A 41 2.50 -9.34 7.91
C GLN A 41 1.00 -9.62 7.87
N LEU A 42 0.19 -8.61 7.54
CA LEU A 42 -1.27 -8.74 7.50
C LEU A 42 -1.77 -9.39 6.20
N ALA A 43 -1.04 -9.28 5.09
CA ALA A 43 -1.45 -9.79 3.79
C ALA A 43 -2.00 -11.23 3.80
N PRO A 44 -1.33 -12.23 4.41
CA PRO A 44 -1.89 -13.59 4.47
C PRO A 44 -3.15 -13.70 5.34
N ILE A 45 -3.35 -12.79 6.30
CA ILE A 45 -4.46 -12.82 7.26
C ILE A 45 -5.73 -12.20 6.62
N ILE A 46 -5.58 -11.07 5.93
CA ILE A 46 -6.70 -10.30 5.37
C ILE A 46 -6.85 -10.45 3.85
N GLY A 47 -6.11 -11.38 3.24
CA GLY A 47 -6.24 -11.71 1.82
C GLY A 47 -5.69 -10.65 0.86
N LEU A 48 -4.62 -9.93 1.24
CA LEU A 48 -3.97 -8.99 0.33
C LEU A 48 -2.91 -9.66 -0.54
N ALA A 49 -2.78 -9.16 -1.76
CA ALA A 49 -1.67 -9.42 -2.67
C ALA A 49 -0.82 -8.17 -2.86
N CYS A 50 0.47 -8.41 -3.11
CA CYS A 50 1.40 -7.40 -3.58
C CYS A 50 1.70 -7.68 -5.06
N CYS A 51 1.49 -6.68 -5.91
CA CYS A 51 1.81 -6.75 -7.33
C CYS A 51 2.84 -5.67 -7.68
N ARG A 52 3.80 -6.02 -8.53
CA ARG A 52 4.77 -5.07 -9.04
C ARG A 52 4.27 -4.47 -10.36
N VAL A 53 4.05 -3.17 -10.37
CA VAL A 53 3.50 -2.43 -11.52
C VAL A 53 4.58 -1.52 -12.09
N ARG A 54 4.64 -1.45 -13.42
CA ARG A 54 5.56 -0.55 -14.11
C ARG A 54 5.01 0.87 -14.02
N THR A 55 5.88 1.82 -13.71
CA THR A 55 5.53 3.24 -13.72
C THR A 55 5.51 3.71 -15.19
N PRO A 56 4.44 4.35 -15.68
CA PRO A 56 4.34 4.73 -17.08
C PRO A 56 5.38 5.81 -17.47
N ASP A 57 5.67 6.76 -16.57
CA ASP A 57 6.54 7.92 -16.87
C ASP A 57 8.04 7.70 -16.61
N HIS A 58 8.41 6.64 -15.88
CA HIS A 58 9.79 6.32 -15.56
C HIS A 58 10.04 4.82 -15.69
N PHE A 59 11.25 4.39 -16.07
CA PHE A 59 11.68 2.97 -16.07
C PHE A 59 11.76 2.35 -14.66
N GLY A 60 10.89 2.77 -13.74
CA GLY A 60 10.78 2.29 -12.37
C GLY A 60 9.62 1.32 -12.21
N TRP A 61 9.80 0.37 -11.31
CA TRP A 61 8.76 -0.52 -10.84
C TRP A 61 8.36 -0.10 -9.42
N HIS A 62 7.07 -0.16 -9.11
CA HIS A 62 6.59 0.06 -7.75
C HIS A 62 5.66 -1.07 -7.31
N HIS A 63 5.54 -1.27 -6.01
CA HIS A 63 4.64 -2.25 -5.43
C HIS A 63 3.29 -1.62 -5.15
N GLN A 64 2.23 -2.29 -5.60
CA GLN A 64 0.85 -1.99 -5.25
C GLN A 64 0.28 -3.14 -4.42
N TRP A 65 -0.56 -2.78 -3.46
CA TRP A 65 -1.27 -3.69 -2.56
C TRP A 65 -2.76 -3.60 -2.86
N GLY A 66 -3.44 -4.75 -2.90
CA GLY A 66 -4.88 -4.85 -3.08
C GLY A 66 -5.37 -6.22 -2.64
N ARG A 67 -6.68 -6.46 -2.63
CA ARG A 67 -7.19 -7.83 -2.39
C ARG A 67 -6.82 -8.76 -3.54
N LYS A 68 -6.62 -10.03 -3.19
CA LYS A 68 -6.49 -11.13 -4.15
C LYS A 68 -7.77 -11.32 -4.94
#